data_AF-A0A6M3JJ53-F1
#
_entry.id   AF-A0A6M3JJ53-F1
#
_cell.length_a   1.000
_cell.length_b   1.000
_cell.length_c   1.000
_cell.angle_alpha   90.00
_cell.angle_beta   90.00
_cell.angle_gamma   90.00
#
_symmetry.space_group_name_H-M   'P 1'
#
loop_
_entity.id
_entity.type
_entity.pdbx_description
1 polymer ?
#
loop_
_entity_poly.entity_id
_entity_poly.type
_entity_poly.pdbx_seq_one_letter_code
_entity_poly.pdbx_strand_id
1 'polypeptide(L)' 'MHYVDAALDLRRAATRLTDTQREALRLVMAGYTHYEAAARLGVSRRAVGYRLERAIATLRREER' A
#
# COMPACT_ATOMS: atom_id res chain seq x y z
N MET A 1 -5.66 12.37 21.97
CA MET A 1 -5.37 11.70 20.69
C MET A 1 -3.98 11.09 20.79
N HIS A 2 -3.89 9.80 21.12
CA HIS A 2 -2.61 9.13 21.33
C HIS A 2 -2.05 8.69 19.98
N TYR A 3 -1.13 9.48 19.42
CA TYR A 3 -0.47 9.20 18.13
C TYR A 3 0.20 7.82 18.06
N VAL A 4 0.57 7.26 19.21
CA VAL A 4 1.18 5.93 19.33
C VAL A 4 0.21 4.83 18.91
N ASP A 5 -1.07 4.96 19.28
CA ASP A 5 -2.09 3.95 18.97
C ASP A 5 -2.35 3.91 17.45
N ALA A 6 -2.52 5.08 16.83
CA ALA A 6 -2.71 5.19 15.38
C ALA A 6 -1.50 4.64 14.58
N ALA A 7 -0.28 4.85 15.07
CA ALA A 7 0.92 4.30 14.42
C ALA A 7 1.03 2.77 14.57
N LEU A 8 0.61 2.23 15.72
CA LEU A 8 0.56 0.80 15.96
C LEU A 8 -0.49 0.12 15.08
N ASP A 9 -1.67 0.73 14.94
CA ASP A 9 -2.75 0.25 14.08
C ASP A 9 -2.32 0.26 12.61
N LEU A 10 -1.70 1.34 12.14
CA LEU A 10 -1.17 1.41 10.77
C LEU A 10 -0.13 0.30 10.49
N ARG A 11 0.73 0.02 11.47
CA ARG A 11 1.74 -1.04 11.37
C ARG A 11 1.09 -2.42 11.33
N ARG A 12 0.03 -2.68 12.10
CA ARG A 12 -0.75 -3.92 12.07
C ARG A 12 -1.49 -4.08 10.75
N ALA A 13 -2.12 -3.02 10.26
CA ALA A 13 -2.78 -3.00 8.95
C ALA A 13 -1.80 -3.36 7.82
N ALA A 14 -0.58 -2.82 7.87
CA ALA A 14 0.46 -3.05 6.88
C ALA A 14 1.05 -4.47 6.86
N THR A 15 0.93 -5.26 7.93
CA THR A 15 1.40 -6.68 7.93
C THR A 15 0.50 -7.59 7.10
N ARG A 16 -0.78 -7.21 6.91
CA ARG A 16 -1.75 -7.99 6.12
C ARG A 16 -1.61 -7.77 4.62
N LEU A 17 -0.89 -6.73 4.20
CA LEU A 17 -0.54 -6.52 2.80
C LEU A 17 0.48 -7.56 2.34
N THR A 18 0.30 -8.08 1.14
CA THR A 18 1.37 -8.84 0.48
C THR A 18 2.56 -7.94 0.23
N ASP A 19 3.75 -8.50 0.05
CA ASP A 19 4.95 -7.69 -0.23
C ASP A 19 4.78 -6.84 -1.49
N THR A 20 4.12 -7.39 -2.51
CA THR A 20 3.82 -6.66 -3.76
C THR A 20 2.82 -5.51 -3.58
N GLN A 21 1.85 -5.65 -2.66
CA GLN A 21 0.92 -4.58 -2.29
C GLN A 21 1.63 -3.50 -1.47
N ARG A 22 2.44 -3.92 -0.48
CA ARG A 22 3.21 -3.03 0.39
C ARG A 22 4.20 -2.19 -0.41
N GLU A 23 4.93 -2.80 -1.33
CA GLU A 23 5.92 -2.10 -2.16
C GLU A 23 5.28 -1.07 -3.09
N ALA A 24 4.14 -1.43 -3.71
CA ALA A 24 3.39 -0.49 -4.56
C ALA A 24 2.85 0.70 -3.74
N LEU A 25 2.28 0.43 -2.57
CA LEU A 25 1.76 1.47 -1.67
C LEU A 25 2.89 2.39 -1.16
N ARG A 26 4.03 1.82 -0.78
CA ARG A 26 5.22 2.56 -0.33
C ARG A 26 5.70 3.57 -1.38
N LEU A 27 5.77 3.16 -2.65
CA LEU A 27 6.20 4.04 -3.73
C LEU A 27 5.21 5.18 -3.96
N VAL A 28 3.90 4.91 -3.97
CA VAL A 28 2.90 5.98 -4.13
C VAL A 28 2.90 6.96 -2.95
N MET A 29 3.04 6.47 -1.71
CA MET A 29 3.17 7.35 -0.53
C MET A 29 4.45 8.18 -0.56
N ALA A 30 5.52 7.68 -1.19
CA ALA A 30 6.75 8.43 -1.42
C ALA A 30 6.65 9.43 -2.60
N GLY A 31 5.47 9.61 -3.20
CA GLY A 31 5.21 10.60 -4.25
C GLY A 31 5.44 10.11 -5.67
N TYR A 32 5.78 8.84 -5.87
CA TYR A 32 5.94 8.29 -7.22
C TYR A 32 4.58 8.13 -7.92
N THR A 33 4.54 8.47 -9.20
CA THR A 33 3.40 8.16 -10.05
C THR A 33 3.29 6.64 -10.29
N HIS A 34 2.13 6.17 -10.73
CA HIS A 34 1.95 4.76 -11.07
C HIS A 34 2.88 4.29 -12.21
N TYR A 35 3.31 5.21 -13.08
CA TYR A 35 4.24 4.90 -14.16
C TYR A 35 5.66 4.68 -13.63
N GLU A 36 6.14 5.58 -12.77
CA GLU A 36 7.49 5.46 -12.18
C GLU A 36 7.58 4.27 -11.21
N ALA A 37 6.50 4.03 -10.45
CA ALA A 37 6.39 2.85 -9.61
C ALA A 37 6.43 1.55 -10.45
N ALA A 38 5.73 1.53 -11.58
CA ALA A 38 5.75 0.39 -12.50
C ALA A 38 7.15 0.12 -13.05
N ALA A 39 7.87 1.17 -13.47
CA ALA A 39 9.24 1.08 -13.95
C ALA A 39 10.19 0.54 -12.87
N ARG A 40 10.08 1.03 -11.62
CA ARG A 40 10.89 0.56 -10.48
C ARG A 40 10.61 -0.89 -10.08
N LEU A 41 9.36 -1.31 -10.19
CA LEU A 41 8.93 -2.66 -9.81
C LEU A 41 9.08 -3.69 -10.93
N GLY A 42 9.48 -3.27 -12.14
CA GLY A 42 9.58 -4.16 -13.30
C GLY A 42 8.24 -4.75 -13.73
N VAL A 43 7.14 -4.00 -13.59
CA VAL A 43 5.78 -4.46 -13.96
C VAL A 43 5.02 -3.42 -14.77
N SER A 44 3.81 -3.76 -15.23
CA SER A 44 2.94 -2.82 -15.93
C SER A 44 2.27 -1.82 -14.99
N ARG A 45 1.93 -0.63 -15.50
CA ARG A 45 1.11 0.37 -14.78
C ARG A 45 -0.21 -0.21 -14.28
N ARG A 46 -0.82 -1.11 -15.06
CA ARG A 46 -2.07 -1.81 -14.67
C ARG A 46 -1.85 -2.72 -13.46
N ALA A 47 -0.73 -3.43 -13.39
CA ALA A 47 -0.38 -4.27 -12.25
C ALA A 47 -0.19 -3.42 -10.97
N VAL A 48 0.42 -2.24 -11.07
CA VAL A 48 0.50 -1.29 -9.94
C VAL A 48 -0.89 -0.86 -9.48
N GLY A 49 -1.77 -0.45 -10.41
CA GLY A 49 -3.15 -0.08 -10.09
C GLY A 49 -3.91 -1.19 -9.36
N TYR A 50 -3.81 -2.43 -9.86
CA TYR A 50 -4.43 -3.59 -9.22
C TYR A 50 -3.88 -3.85 -7.81
N ARG A 51 -2.55 -3.77 -7.63
CA ARG A 51 -1.93 -3.94 -6.30
C ARG A 51 -2.43 -2.90 -5.30
N LEU A 52 -2.58 -1.64 -5.72
CA LEU A 52 -3.10 -0.56 -4.86
C LEU A 52 -4.58 -0.76 -4.51
N GLU A 53 -5.41 -1.13 -5.48
CA GLU A 53 -6.82 -1.45 -5.24
C GLU A 53 -6.96 -2.57 -4.20
N ARG A 54 -6.19 -3.65 -4.36
CA ARG A 54 -6.19 -4.77 -3.42
C ARG A 54 -5.62 -4.38 -2.06
N ALA A 55 -4.61 -3.51 -2.00
CA ALA A 55 -4.08 -2.98 -0.74
C ALA A 55 -5.15 -2.19 0.03
N ILE A 56 -5.85 -1.26 -0.63
CA ILE A 56 -6.93 -0.47 -0.03
C ILE A 56 -8.07 -1.39 0.46
N ALA A 57 -8.46 -2.38 -0.35
CA ALA A 57 -9.48 -3.35 0.03
C ALA A 57 -9.08 -4.18 1.27
N THR A 58 -7.80 -4.53 1.41
CA THR A 58 -7.28 -5.23 2.59
C THR A 58 -7.34 -4.35 3.83
N LEU A 59 -6.91 -3.09 3.74
CA LEU A 59 -6.89 -2.15 4.86
C LEU A 59 -8.31 -1.80 5.35
N ARG A 60 -9.25 -1.57 4.42
CA ARG A 60 -10.67 -1.27 4.76
C ARG A 60 -11.40 -2.39 5.49
N ARG A 61 -10.93 -3.63 5.41
CA ARG A 61 -11.52 -4.76 6.14
C ARG A 61 -11.19 -4.75 7.63
N GLU A 62 -10.29 -3.89 8.09
CA GLU A 62 -9.94 -3.74 9.51
C GLU A 62 -10.78 -2.68 10.23
N GLU A 63 -11.32 -1.70 9.51
CA GLU A 63 -12.18 -0.65 10.10
C GLU A 63 -13.56 -1.15 10.57
N ARG A 64 -13.88 -2.45 10.41
CA ARG A 64 -15.18 -3.07 10.74
C ARG A 64 -15.08 -4.05 11.90
#